data_AF-A0A9P1FW68-F1
#
_entry.id   AF-A0A9P1FW68-F1
#
_cell.length_a   1.000
_cell.length_b   1.000
_cell.length_c   1.000
_cell.angle_alpha   90.00
_cell.angle_beta   90.00
_cell.angle_gamma   90.00
#
_symmetry.space_group_name_H-M   'P 1'
#
loop_
_entity.id
_entity.type
_entity.pdbx_description
1 polymer ?
#
loop_
_entity_poly.entity_id
_entity_poly.type
_entity_poly.pdbx_seq_one_letter_code
_entity_poly.pdbx_strand_id
1 'polypeptide(L)'
;MPSMLFYADEVKYCEAPFTKVKLGFNKNAGALNMIHSPLDAALELVSDIAGLQITVDGQTCAIGGKVKATFADEALAMKFAEHLRGTPMESTEEAQLEAAPSTPKRRPSKMGMDITPPRCVRPRRTVLEEDECKIAKADM
;
A
#
# COMPACT_ATOMS: atom_id res chain seq x y z
N MET A 1 -13.70 13.22 -4.21
CA MET A 1 -14.61 12.26 -3.55
C MET A 1 -13.95 11.80 -2.26
N PRO A 2 -14.70 11.69 -1.15
CA PRO A 2 -14.14 11.15 0.10
C PRO A 2 -13.73 9.68 -0.10
N SER A 3 -12.56 9.32 0.39
CA SER A 3 -12.10 7.93 0.44
C SER A 3 -13.01 7.12 1.36
N MET A 4 -13.66 6.07 0.83
CA MET A 4 -14.43 5.13 1.66
C MET A 4 -13.51 4.05 2.23
N LEU A 5 -13.73 3.73 3.51
CA LEU A 5 -13.03 2.64 4.21
C LEU A 5 -13.98 1.47 4.40
N PHE A 6 -13.50 0.26 4.08
CA PHE A 6 -14.22 -0.99 4.22
C PHE A 6 -13.46 -1.88 5.19
N TYR A 7 -14.17 -2.53 6.11
CA TYR A 7 -13.59 -3.51 7.02
C TYR A 7 -13.57 -4.87 6.34
N ALA A 8 -12.41 -5.52 6.33
CA ALA A 8 -12.23 -6.87 5.80
C ALA A 8 -11.69 -7.78 6.91
N ASP A 9 -12.26 -8.98 7.00
CA ASP A 9 -11.83 -9.99 7.97
C ASP A 9 -10.47 -10.54 7.61
N GLU A 10 -10.25 -10.76 6.32
CA GLU A 10 -8.98 -11.22 5.77
C GLU A 10 -8.71 -10.57 4.42
N VAL A 11 -7.46 -10.19 4.16
CA VAL A 11 -6.97 -9.79 2.85
C VAL A 11 -5.71 -10.58 2.55
N LYS A 12 -5.73 -11.35 1.47
CA LYS A 12 -4.55 -12.01 0.93
C LYS A 12 -3.95 -11.13 -0.14
N TYR A 13 -2.70 -10.73 0.07
CA TYR A 13 -1.90 -10.06 -0.94
C TYR A 13 -0.78 -11.01 -1.37
N CYS A 14 -0.83 -11.46 -2.63
CA CYS A 14 -0.02 -12.58 -3.09
C CYS A 14 -0.24 -13.81 -2.19
N GLU A 15 0.79 -14.25 -1.47
CA GLU A 15 0.74 -15.38 -0.53
C GLU A 15 0.60 -14.97 0.93
N ALA A 16 0.63 -13.66 1.24
CA ALA A 16 0.60 -13.15 2.59
C ALA A 16 -0.85 -12.86 3.05
N PRO A 17 -1.37 -13.57 4.07
CA PRO A 17 -2.66 -13.27 4.66
C PRO A 17 -2.53 -12.16 5.73
N PHE A 18 -3.42 -11.17 5.66
CA PHE A 18 -3.59 -10.12 6.65
C PHE A 18 -4.99 -10.23 7.22
N THR A 19 -5.14 -10.19 8.54
CA THR A 19 -6.45 -10.30 9.19
C THR A 19 -6.86 -8.98 9.83
N LYS A 20 -8.16 -8.74 9.94
CA LYS A 20 -8.75 -7.57 10.61
C LYS A 20 -8.19 -6.25 10.06
N VAL A 21 -8.23 -6.08 8.75
CA VAL A 21 -7.69 -4.90 8.05
C VAL A 21 -8.80 -3.98 7.57
N LYS A 22 -8.44 -2.73 7.30
CA LYS A 22 -9.31 -1.79 6.60
C LYS A 22 -8.78 -1.56 5.20
N LEU A 23 -9.64 -1.66 4.20
CA LEU A 23 -9.32 -1.33 2.81
C LEU A 23 -9.87 0.05 2.48
N GLY A 24 -9.04 0.89 1.87
CA GLY A 24 -9.40 2.23 1.45
C GLY A 24 -8.96 2.49 0.02
N PHE A 25 -9.89 2.93 -0.83
CA PHE A 25 -9.55 3.36 -2.17
C PHE A 25 -9.25 4.86 -2.19
N ASN A 26 -8.04 5.21 -2.66
CA ASN A 26 -7.65 6.60 -2.88
C ASN A 26 -7.85 6.96 -4.35
N LYS A 27 -8.99 7.61 -4.64
CA LYS A 27 -9.34 8.04 -6.00
C LYS A 27 -8.28 8.94 -6.64
N ASN A 28 -7.63 9.82 -5.87
CA ASN A 28 -6.64 10.75 -6.42
C ASN A 28 -5.36 10.04 -6.87
N ALA A 29 -5.00 8.95 -6.19
CA ALA A 29 -3.82 8.14 -6.51
C ALA A 29 -4.16 6.93 -7.40
N GLY A 30 -5.45 6.67 -7.67
CA GLY A 30 -5.88 5.44 -8.35
C GLY A 30 -5.52 4.16 -7.60
N ALA A 31 -5.23 4.26 -6.30
CA ALA A 31 -4.57 3.20 -5.54
C ALA A 31 -5.46 2.63 -4.43
N LEU A 32 -5.36 1.32 -4.20
CA LEU A 32 -5.97 0.63 -3.06
C LEU A 32 -4.96 0.47 -1.94
N ASN A 33 -5.31 1.04 -0.80
CA ASN A 33 -4.50 0.98 0.41
C ASN A 33 -5.15 0.05 1.44
N MET A 34 -4.32 -0.70 2.14
CA MET A 34 -4.69 -1.50 3.28
C MET A 34 -4.12 -0.87 4.54
N ILE A 35 -4.95 -0.67 5.55
CA ILE A 35 -4.54 -0.18 6.86
C ILE A 35 -4.59 -1.37 7.82
N HIS A 36 -3.42 -1.76 8.33
CA HIS A 36 -3.28 -2.87 9.27
C HIS A 36 -3.02 -2.34 10.68
N SER A 37 -3.93 -2.64 11.60
CA SER A 37 -3.76 -2.38 13.03
C SER A 37 -2.86 -3.48 13.63
N PRO A 38 -1.89 -3.19 14.52
CA PRO A 38 -1.77 -2.04 15.42
C PRO A 38 -0.90 -0.88 14.92
N LEU A 39 -0.27 -1.01 13.76
CA LEU A 39 0.72 -0.04 13.29
C LEU A 39 0.10 1.25 12.75
N ASP A 40 -1.21 1.25 12.47
CA ASP A 40 -1.93 2.30 11.74
C ASP A 40 -1.21 2.73 10.46
N ALA A 41 -0.41 1.82 9.90
CA ALA A 41 0.33 2.00 8.68
C ALA A 41 -0.54 1.61 7.50
N ALA A 42 -0.59 2.49 6.50
CA ALA A 42 -1.19 2.19 5.21
C ALA A 42 -0.14 1.53 4.31
N LEU A 43 -0.49 0.38 3.75
CA LEU A 43 0.26 -0.31 2.72
C LEU A 43 -0.51 -0.20 1.41
N GLU A 44 0.13 0.32 0.36
CA GLU A 44 -0.43 0.31 -0.98
C GLU A 44 -0.38 -1.13 -1.53
N LEU A 45 -1.55 -1.69 -1.83
CA LEU A 45 -1.66 -3.04 -2.39
C LEU A 45 -1.57 -3.01 -3.91
N VAL A 46 -2.28 -2.07 -4.53
CA VAL A 46 -2.46 -1.99 -5.97
C VAL A 46 -2.51 -0.53 -6.38
N SER A 47 -1.57 -0.16 -7.24
CA SER A 47 -1.59 1.08 -8.01
C SER A 47 -2.41 0.88 -9.29
N ASP A 48 -3.01 1.95 -9.80
CA ASP A 48 -3.73 1.94 -11.08
C ASP A 48 -4.81 0.85 -11.17
N ILE A 49 -5.80 0.90 -10.28
CA ILE A 49 -6.92 -0.06 -10.29
C ILE A 49 -7.74 -0.03 -11.60
N ALA A 50 -7.66 1.07 -12.35
CA ALA A 50 -8.35 1.22 -13.62
C ALA A 50 -7.93 0.11 -14.61
N GLY A 51 -8.89 -0.69 -15.05
CA GLY A 51 -8.66 -1.79 -15.99
C GLY A 51 -8.33 -3.15 -15.35
N LEU A 52 -8.19 -3.22 -14.03
CA LEU A 52 -8.06 -4.52 -13.36
C LEU A 52 -9.40 -5.24 -13.31
N GLN A 53 -9.35 -6.55 -13.51
CA GLN A 53 -10.52 -7.40 -13.35
C GLN A 53 -10.86 -7.53 -11.86
N ILE A 54 -12.09 -7.10 -11.52
CA ILE A 54 -12.65 -7.22 -10.17
C ILE A 54 -13.76 -8.25 -10.23
N THR A 55 -13.58 -9.37 -9.52
CA THR A 55 -14.57 -10.45 -9.43
C THR A 55 -15.04 -10.60 -7.99
N VAL A 56 -16.35 -10.79 -7.81
CA VAL A 56 -16.95 -11.05 -6.49
C VAL A 56 -17.49 -12.47 -6.51
N ASP A 57 -17.17 -13.24 -5.47
CA ASP A 57 -17.64 -14.60 -5.22
C ASP A 57 -18.08 -14.69 -3.75
N GLY A 58 -19.38 -14.49 -3.53
CA GLY A 58 -19.99 -14.37 -2.21
C GLY A 58 -19.34 -13.28 -1.36
N GLN A 59 -18.78 -13.68 -0.22
CA GLN A 59 -18.07 -12.80 0.71
C GLN A 59 -16.66 -12.38 0.24
N THR A 60 -16.17 -12.96 -0.86
CA THR A 60 -14.81 -12.71 -1.34
C THR A 60 -14.79 -11.82 -2.58
N CYS A 61 -13.87 -10.88 -2.62
CA CYS A 61 -13.60 -10.02 -3.78
C CYS A 61 -12.14 -10.19 -4.20
N ALA A 62 -11.91 -10.54 -5.46
CA ALA A 62 -10.58 -10.67 -6.04
C ALA A 62 -10.31 -9.53 -7.03
N ILE A 63 -9.10 -8.95 -6.95
CA ILE A 63 -8.68 -7.80 -7.75
C ILE A 63 -7.37 -8.16 -8.46
N GLY A 64 -7.42 -8.17 -9.80
CA GLY A 64 -6.24 -8.32 -10.65
C GLY A 64 -5.41 -9.60 -10.40
N GLY A 65 -6.01 -10.63 -9.79
CA GLY A 65 -5.33 -11.87 -9.40
C GLY A 65 -4.27 -11.73 -8.28
N LYS A 66 -4.09 -10.53 -7.71
CA LYS A 66 -3.05 -10.25 -6.68
C LYS A 66 -3.64 -10.07 -5.29
N VAL A 67 -4.83 -9.48 -5.21
CA VAL A 67 -5.52 -9.22 -3.93
C VAL A 67 -6.77 -10.08 -3.88
N LYS A 68 -6.97 -10.76 -2.75
CA LYS A 68 -8.24 -11.41 -2.41
C LYS A 68 -8.68 -10.92 -1.03
N ALA A 69 -9.78 -10.17 -0.98
CA ALA A 69 -10.37 -9.65 0.23
C ALA A 69 -11.61 -10.47 0.62
N THR A 70 -11.71 -10.87 1.88
CA THR A 70 -12.85 -11.55 2.47
C THR A 70 -13.53 -10.59 3.44
N PHE A 71 -14.83 -10.40 3.26
CA PHE A 71 -15.67 -9.52 4.07
C PHE A 71 -16.64 -10.32 4.93
N ALA A 72 -17.14 -9.70 6.00
CA ALA A 72 -18.14 -10.32 6.86
C ALA A 72 -19.43 -10.69 6.11
N ASP A 73 -19.84 -9.85 5.16
CA ASP A 73 -21.08 -10.00 4.40
C ASP A 73 -20.84 -9.87 2.89
N GLU A 74 -21.60 -10.63 2.11
CA GLU A 74 -21.62 -10.52 0.64
C GLU A 74 -22.06 -9.13 0.18
N ALA A 75 -23.00 -8.50 0.90
CA ALA A 75 -23.44 -7.14 0.61
C ALA A 75 -22.30 -6.10 0.73
N LEU A 76 -21.33 -6.33 1.64
CA LEU A 76 -20.16 -5.46 1.76
C LEU A 76 -19.17 -5.71 0.62
N ALA A 77 -18.94 -6.97 0.26
CA ALA A 77 -18.09 -7.34 -0.87
C ALA A 77 -18.59 -6.73 -2.18
N MET A 78 -19.91 -6.78 -2.42
CA MET A 78 -20.54 -6.16 -3.58
C MET A 78 -20.38 -4.63 -3.57
N LYS A 79 -20.69 -3.96 -2.45
CA LYS A 79 -20.53 -2.50 -2.33
C LYS A 79 -19.09 -2.05 -2.57
N PHE A 80 -18.13 -2.81 -2.06
CA PHE A 80 -16.71 -2.56 -2.29
C PHE A 80 -16.34 -2.70 -3.78
N ALA A 81 -16.79 -3.76 -4.45
CA ALA A 81 -16.55 -3.95 -5.87
C ALA A 81 -17.24 -2.89 -6.75
N GLU A 82 -18.47 -2.49 -6.42
CA GLU A 82 -19.17 -1.38 -7.08
C GLU A 82 -18.41 -0.07 -6.90
N HIS A 83 -17.88 0.20 -5.71
CA HIS A 83 -17.09 1.40 -5.45
C HIS A 83 -15.80 1.44 -6.30
N LEU A 84 -15.15 0.30 -6.51
CA LEU A 84 -13.96 0.19 -7.35
C LEU A 84 -14.26 0.22 -8.86
N ARG A 85 -15.42 -0.29 -9.29
CA ARG A 85 -15.85 -0.27 -10.71
C ARG A 85 -16.43 1.07 -11.13
N GLY A 86 -17.19 1.71 -10.24
CA GLY A 86 -17.90 2.96 -10.45
C GLY A 86 -17.02 4.21 -10.39
N THR A 87 -15.69 4.06 -10.38
CA THR A 87 -14.76 5.16 -10.57
C THR A 87 -14.41 5.27 -12.04
N PRO A 88 -15.16 6.06 -12.84
CA PRO A 88 -14.66 6.48 -14.14
C PRO A 88 -13.42 7.33 -13.89
N MET A 89 -12.26 6.75 -14.17
CA MET A 89 -11.14 7.57 -14.59
C MET A 89 -11.51 8.01 -16.00
N GLU A 90 -11.78 9.30 -16.16
CA GLU A 90 -11.48 9.95 -17.42
C GLU A 90 -10.07 9.53 -17.79
N SER A 91 -9.99 8.74 -18.85
CA SER A 91 -8.76 8.42 -19.54
C SER A 91 -8.04 9.73 -19.80
N THR A 92 -6.89 9.91 -19.16
CA THR A 92 -5.92 10.95 -19.48
C THR A 92 -5.37 10.66 -20.88
N GLU A 93 -6.16 10.96 -21.91
CA GLU A 93 -5.68 11.32 -23.23
C GLU A 93 -5.79 12.85 -23.34
N GLU A 94 -4.83 13.48 -24.03
CA GLU A 94 -4.49 14.92 -24.07
C GLU A 94 -3.50 15.35 -22.96
N ALA A 95 -2.18 15.27 -23.14
CA ALA A 95 -1.39 15.61 -24.33
C ALA A 95 -1.71 16.99 -24.91
N GLN A 96 -1.79 18.03 -24.07
CA GLN A 96 -1.47 19.39 -24.49
C GLN A 96 -0.48 20.03 -23.52
N LEU A 97 0.79 19.93 -23.90
CA LEU A 97 1.86 20.83 -23.50
C LEU A 97 1.52 22.25 -23.96
N GLU A 98 0.68 22.96 -23.22
CA GLU A 98 0.67 24.42 -23.27
C GLU A 98 1.98 24.90 -22.67
N ALA A 99 2.89 25.31 -23.56
CA ALA A 99 4.20 25.83 -23.23
C ALA A 99 4.08 27.01 -22.26
N ALA A 100 4.48 26.80 -21.00
CA ALA A 100 4.69 27.89 -20.07
C ALA A 100 5.77 28.84 -20.63
N PRO A 101 5.51 30.13 -20.78
CA PRO A 101 6.49 31.07 -21.31
C PRO A 101 7.66 31.22 -20.34
N SER A 102 8.82 30.75 -20.79
CA SER A 102 10.17 31.26 -20.51
C SER A 102 10.44 31.73 -19.07
N THR A 103 10.94 30.82 -18.23
CA THR A 103 11.68 31.20 -17.02
C THR A 103 13.07 31.74 -17.42
N PRO A 104 13.49 32.92 -16.92
CA PRO A 104 14.77 33.53 -17.29
C PRO A 104 15.99 32.72 -16.80
N LYS A 105 17.08 32.78 -17.57
CA LYS A 105 18.34 32.05 -17.31
C LYS A 105 18.86 32.28 -15.88
N ARG A 106 18.95 31.19 -15.12
CA ARG A 106 19.55 31.14 -13.79
C ARG A 106 21.06 31.43 -13.90
N ARG A 107 21.55 32.45 -13.20
CA ARG A 107 22.98 32.76 -13.09
C ARG A 107 23.73 31.58 -12.43
N PRO A 108 24.96 31.25 -12.87
CA PRO A 108 25.77 30.25 -12.20
C PRO A 108 26.15 30.74 -10.79
N SER A 109 25.65 30.06 -9.76
CA SER A 109 26.14 30.24 -8.40
C SER A 109 27.54 29.64 -8.30
N LYS A 110 28.51 30.49 -7.92
CA LYS A 110 29.88 30.12 -7.57
C LYS A 110 29.85 28.94 -6.59
N MET A 111 30.60 27.89 -6.92
CA MET A 111 30.83 26.73 -6.06
C MET A 111 31.29 27.17 -4.67
N GLY A 112 30.53 26.77 -3.66
CA GLY A 112 30.94 26.73 -2.26
C GLY A 112 31.25 25.28 -1.91
N MET A 113 32.46 25.06 -1.41
CA MET A 113 33.11 23.78 -1.13
C MET A 113 32.20 22.69 -0.56
N ASP A 114 32.36 21.50 -1.12
CA ASP A 114 31.93 20.22 -0.56
C ASP A 114 32.52 20.05 0.85
N ILE A 115 31.69 20.26 1.88
CA ILE A 115 31.92 19.68 3.19
C ILE A 115 31.02 18.45 3.26
N THR A 116 31.55 17.33 2.78
CA THR A 116 30.94 16.03 2.96
C THR A 116 30.91 15.73 4.47
N PRO A 117 29.75 15.53 5.11
CA PRO A 117 29.72 15.12 6.51
C PRO A 117 30.36 13.73 6.65
N PRO A 118 31.15 13.49 7.70
CA PRO A 118 31.81 12.20 7.90
C PRO A 118 30.77 11.08 8.01
N ARG A 119 31.03 9.99 7.28
CA ARG A 119 30.24 8.76 7.28
C ARG A 119 30.07 8.25 8.71
N CYS A 120 28.84 8.26 9.23
CA CYS A 120 28.50 7.54 10.46
C CYS A 120 28.75 6.04 10.26
N VAL A 121 29.86 5.54 10.80
CA VAL A 121 30.15 4.10 10.89
C VAL A 121 29.17 3.51 11.90
N ARG A 122 28.21 2.70 11.43
CA ARG A 122 27.33 1.94 12.32
C ARG A 122 28.17 0.90 13.07
N PRO A 123 28.14 0.85 14.41
CA PRO A 123 28.74 -0.25 15.14
C PRO A 123 28.04 -1.57 14.77
N ARG A 124 28.83 -2.58 14.38
CA ARG A 124 28.34 -3.95 14.21
C ARG A 124 27.88 -4.46 15.57
N ARG A 125 26.59 -4.76 15.69
CA ARG A 125 26.02 -5.44 16.84
C ARG A 125 26.61 -6.86 16.88
N THR A 126 27.50 -7.12 17.83
CA THR A 126 27.92 -8.47 18.20
C THR A 126 26.71 -9.19 18.75
N VAL A 127 26.25 -10.22 18.05
CA VAL A 127 25.30 -11.19 18.55
C VAL A 127 26.08 -12.06 19.52
N LEU A 128 25.86 -11.85 20.82
CA LEU A 128 26.15 -12.90 21.79
C LEU A 128 24.96 -13.85 21.77
N GLU A 129 25.19 -15.01 21.16
CA GLU A 129 24.69 -16.30 21.63
C GLU A 129 24.95 -16.36 23.16
N GLU A 130 24.15 -16.94 24.05
CA GLU A 130 23.31 -18.12 24.06
C GLU A 130 22.34 -17.93 25.25
N ASP A 131 21.09 -18.36 25.15
CA ASP A 131 20.34 -18.76 26.35
C ASP A 131 19.55 -20.02 26.01
N GLU A 132 20.19 -21.15 26.35
CA GLU A 132 19.58 -22.47 26.42
C GLU A 132 18.36 -22.43 27.36
N CYS A 133 17.16 -22.37 26.82
CA CYS A 133 15.96 -22.66 27.58
C CYS A 133 15.87 -24.17 27.81
N LYS A 134 16.49 -24.64 28.89
CA LYS A 134 16.37 -26.00 29.41
C LYS A 134 14.91 -26.29 29.74
N ILE A 135 14.27 -27.07 28.87
CA ILE A 135 13.00 -27.74 29.16
C ILE A 135 13.30 -28.87 30.15
N ALA A 136 13.05 -28.62 31.43
CA ALA A 136 12.95 -29.68 32.43
C ALA A 136 11.65 -30.44 32.18
N LYS A 137 11.77 -31.74 31.88
CA LYS A 137 10.65 -32.66 31.76
C LYS A 137 9.98 -32.84 33.12
N ALA A 138 8.65 -32.80 33.08
CA ALA A 138 7.76 -33.12 34.18
C ALA A 138 7.72 -34.63 34.44
N ASP A 139 7.50 -34.95 35.72
CA ASP A 139 6.95 -36.19 36.26
C ASP A 139 5.98 -36.94 35.33
N MET A 140 6.27 -38.22 35.10
CA MET A 140 5.34 -39.35 35.26
C MET A 140 6.04 -40.68 35.01
#